data_AF-A0A1S9CIL6-F1
#
_entry.id   AF-A0A1S9CIL6-F1
#
_cell.length_a   1.000
_cell.length_b   1.000
_cell.length_c   1.000
_cell.angle_alpha   90.00
_cell.angle_beta   90.00
_cell.angle_gamma   90.00
#
_symmetry.space_group_name_H-M   'P 1'
#
loop_
_entity.id
_entity.type
_entity.pdbx_description
1 polymer ?
#
loop_
_entity_poly.entity_id
_entity_poly.type
_entity_poly.pdbx_seq_one_letter_code
_entity_poly.pdbx_strand_id
1 'polypeptide(L)'
;MDKNTVDQRMLGIANSLSELQNYQDVDGFITDLEYHVGQLSYFYDHLTPKQTGDPSTTFYRPKRIPKVHQIAYFNLTRGFPKELYGGHWCYVFKYFKSKFVIIPTTSVKADSLPPDPEFQLDIAVSDFKNGMLTRLQLSDMRTIDVQRLYCGKGFYNVITDREYILHNVNKMLLDESAYKTDNIKKSQA
;
A
#
# COMPACT_ATOMS: atom_id res chain seq x y z
N MET A 1 -29.37 10.93 2.97
CA MET A 1 -29.71 9.61 2.40
C MET A 1 -30.43 8.86 3.50
N ASP A 2 -31.68 8.45 3.29
CA ASP A 2 -32.38 7.65 4.30
C ASP A 2 -31.80 6.22 4.37
N LYS A 3 -32.05 5.55 5.49
CA LYS A 3 -31.55 4.19 5.75
C LYS A 3 -32.00 3.19 4.68
N ASN A 4 -33.24 3.32 4.20
CA ASN A 4 -33.82 2.43 3.21
C ASN A 4 -33.03 2.48 1.89
N THR A 5 -32.59 3.67 1.47
CA THR A 5 -31.76 3.86 0.29
C THR A 5 -30.38 3.21 0.43
N VAL A 6 -29.78 3.25 1.62
CA VAL A 6 -28.48 2.61 1.89
C VAL A 6 -28.62 1.09 1.81
N ASP A 7 -29.63 0.54 2.49
CA ASP A 7 -29.88 -0.90 2.56
C ASP A 7 -30.11 -1.49 1.15
N GLN A 8 -30.90 -0.80 0.32
CA GLN A 8 -31.13 -1.20 -1.08
C GLN A 8 -29.84 -1.22 -1.91
N ARG A 9 -28.98 -0.22 -1.77
CA ARG A 9 -27.70 -0.15 -2.51
C ARG A 9 -26.73 -1.24 -2.05
N MET A 10 -26.67 -1.49 -0.74
CA MET A 10 -25.83 -2.55 -0.19
C MET A 10 -26.29 -3.93 -0.64
N LEU A 11 -27.60 -4.17 -0.71
CA LEU A 11 -28.14 -5.41 -1.26
C LEU A 11 -27.77 -5.58 -2.74
N GLY A 12 -27.85 -4.50 -3.53
CA GLY A 12 -27.42 -4.53 -4.93
C GLY A 12 -25.95 -4.91 -5.09
N ILE A 13 -25.06 -4.35 -4.27
CA ILE A 13 -23.63 -4.71 -4.26
C ILE A 13 -23.43 -6.18 -3.89
N ALA A 14 -24.13 -6.66 -2.85
CA ALA A 14 -24.04 -8.06 -2.43
C ALA A 14 -24.48 -9.03 -3.54
N ASN A 15 -25.56 -8.71 -4.24
CA ASN A 15 -26.03 -9.50 -5.38
C ASN A 15 -24.96 -9.53 -6.50
N SER A 16 -24.43 -8.38 -6.90
CA SER A 16 -23.38 -8.31 -7.93
C SER A 16 -22.12 -9.08 -7.54
N LEU A 17 -21.72 -9.06 -6.27
CA LEU A 17 -20.59 -9.86 -5.77
C LEU A 17 -20.88 -11.36 -5.85
N SER A 18 -22.10 -11.79 -5.49
CA SER A 18 -22.51 -13.20 -5.53
C SER A 18 -22.60 -13.78 -6.93
N GLU A 19 -22.78 -12.94 -7.95
CA GLU A 19 -22.86 -13.34 -9.36
C GLU A 19 -21.47 -13.48 -10.02
N LEU A 20 -20.39 -13.02 -9.37
CA LEU A 20 -19.04 -13.14 -9.91
C LEU A 20 -18.60 -14.60 -9.97
N GLN A 21 -18.29 -15.07 -11.18
CA GLN A 21 -17.90 -16.48 -11.39
C GLN A 21 -16.41 -16.76 -11.12
N ASN A 22 -15.55 -15.76 -11.34
CA ASN A 22 -14.09 -15.94 -11.33
C ASN A 22 -13.38 -15.22 -10.17
N TYR A 23 -14.14 -14.61 -9.26
CA TYR A 23 -13.59 -13.89 -8.12
C TYR A 23 -13.72 -14.73 -6.86
N GLN A 24 -12.61 -15.31 -6.41
CA GLN A 24 -12.61 -16.30 -5.32
C GLN A 24 -12.59 -15.69 -3.91
N ASP A 25 -12.07 -14.47 -3.76
CA ASP A 25 -11.87 -13.83 -2.45
C ASP A 25 -12.99 -12.84 -2.10
N VAL A 26 -14.24 -13.29 -2.14
CA VAL A 26 -15.41 -12.48 -1.75
C VAL A 26 -15.37 -12.10 -0.26
N ASP A 27 -15.03 -13.06 0.60
CA ASP A 27 -14.98 -12.83 2.06
C ASP A 27 -13.93 -11.78 2.44
N GLY A 28 -12.76 -11.82 1.80
CA GLY A 28 -11.78 -10.77 1.98
C GLY A 28 -12.30 -9.40 1.55
N PHE A 29 -13.12 -9.33 0.50
CA PHE A 29 -13.65 -8.06 -0.01
C PHE A 29 -14.57 -7.43 1.03
N ILE A 30 -15.45 -8.26 1.60
CA ILE A 30 -16.33 -7.87 2.68
C ILE A 30 -15.51 -7.42 3.90
N THR A 31 -14.49 -8.20 4.29
CA THR A 31 -13.61 -7.87 5.43
C THR A 31 -12.91 -6.51 5.25
N ASP A 32 -12.39 -6.22 4.05
CA ASP A 32 -11.75 -4.94 3.76
C ASP A 32 -12.74 -3.77 3.78
N LEU A 33 -13.99 -4.00 3.35
CA LEU A 33 -15.06 -3.01 3.41
C LEU A 33 -15.49 -2.72 4.86
N GLU A 34 -15.68 -3.76 5.67
CA GLU A 34 -15.95 -3.64 7.11
C GLU A 34 -14.85 -2.87 7.82
N TYR A 35 -13.58 -3.19 7.52
CA TYR A 35 -12.44 -2.45 8.05
C TYR A 35 -12.50 -0.98 7.66
N HIS A 36 -12.81 -0.67 6.39
CA HIS A 36 -12.89 0.71 5.91
C HIS A 36 -13.98 1.51 6.64
N VAL A 37 -15.19 0.93 6.78
CA VAL A 37 -16.28 1.54 7.55
C VAL A 37 -15.87 1.73 9.01
N GLY A 38 -15.19 0.76 9.62
CA GLY A 38 -14.65 0.88 10.97
C GLY A 38 -13.63 2.02 11.13
N GLN A 39 -12.76 2.25 10.13
CA GLN A 39 -11.83 3.38 10.13
C GLN A 39 -12.54 4.73 10.00
N LEU A 40 -13.60 4.80 9.19
CA LEU A 40 -14.43 5.99 9.09
C LEU A 40 -15.13 6.27 10.42
N SER A 41 -15.77 5.28 11.04
CA SER A 41 -16.42 5.45 12.34
C SER A 41 -15.43 5.84 13.43
N TYR A 42 -14.23 5.25 13.45
CA TYR A 42 -13.18 5.68 14.38
C TYR A 42 -12.79 7.14 14.18
N PHE A 43 -12.62 7.59 12.93
CA PHE A 43 -12.22 8.97 12.66
C PHE A 43 -13.35 9.98 12.98
N TYR A 44 -14.55 9.75 12.46
CA TYR A 44 -15.67 10.70 12.56
C TYR A 44 -16.38 10.64 13.91
N ASP A 45 -16.58 9.45 14.47
CA ASP A 45 -17.41 9.29 15.68
C ASP A 45 -16.59 9.22 16.97
N HIS A 46 -15.31 8.85 16.89
CA HIS A 46 -14.44 8.73 18.06
C HIS A 46 -13.34 9.79 18.13
N LEU A 47 -12.59 10.00 17.06
CA LEU A 47 -11.42 10.87 17.07
C LEU A 47 -11.81 12.35 16.98
N THR A 48 -12.66 12.70 16.00
CA THR A 48 -13.08 14.08 15.73
C THR A 48 -13.74 14.73 16.95
N PRO A 49 -14.72 14.10 17.62
CA PRO A 49 -15.39 14.73 18.78
C PRO A 49 -14.46 14.90 19.98
N LYS A 50 -13.40 14.08 20.09
CA LYS A 50 -12.41 14.14 21.18
C LYS A 50 -11.25 15.10 20.91
N GLN A 51 -11.11 15.61 19.69
CA GLN A 51 -10.12 16.61 19.32
C GLN A 51 -10.77 17.98 19.13
N THR A 52 -11.03 18.38 17.88
CA THR A 52 -11.50 19.74 17.55
C THR A 52 -13.00 19.81 17.31
N GLY A 53 -13.68 18.67 17.21
CA GLY A 53 -15.08 18.60 16.76
C GLY A 53 -15.26 18.83 15.25
N ASP A 54 -14.19 19.14 14.52
CA ASP A 54 -14.20 19.39 13.08
C ASP A 54 -13.25 18.41 12.35
N PRO A 55 -13.77 17.57 11.44
CA PRO A 55 -12.97 16.66 10.63
C PRO A 55 -11.82 17.34 9.87
N SER A 56 -11.98 18.61 9.46
CA SER A 56 -10.99 19.33 8.65
C SER A 56 -9.72 19.67 9.43
N THR A 57 -9.83 19.75 10.76
CA THR A 57 -8.75 20.09 11.69
C THR A 57 -8.37 18.91 12.61
N THR A 58 -9.05 17.78 12.48
CA THR A 58 -8.76 16.54 13.20
C THR A 58 -7.70 15.72 12.47
N PHE A 59 -6.69 15.24 13.20
CA PHE A 59 -5.64 14.40 12.64
C PHE A 59 -5.40 13.16 13.49
N TYR A 60 -5.30 12.00 12.84
CA TYR A 60 -4.82 10.80 13.50
C TYR A 60 -3.32 10.93 13.80
N ARG A 61 -2.93 10.64 15.06
CA ARG A 61 -1.55 10.71 15.53
C ARG A 61 -1.20 9.38 16.22
N PRO A 62 -0.52 8.45 15.54
CA PRO A 62 -0.14 7.19 16.16
C PRO A 62 0.92 7.44 17.24
N LYS A 63 0.93 6.57 18.27
CA LYS A 63 1.89 6.67 19.39
C LYS A 63 3.35 6.56 18.94
N ARG A 64 3.59 5.86 17.83
CA ARG A 64 4.91 5.67 17.21
C ARG A 64 4.76 5.74 15.71
N ILE A 65 5.73 6.35 15.04
CA ILE A 65 5.82 6.42 13.58
C ILE A 65 7.12 5.77 13.11
N PRO A 66 7.11 5.09 11.95
CA PRO A 66 8.35 4.63 11.34
C PRO A 66 9.16 5.81 10.80
N LYS A 67 10.48 5.66 10.80
CA LYS A 67 11.39 6.59 10.13
C LYS A 67 11.39 6.32 8.63
N VAL A 68 11.76 7.35 7.86
CA VAL A 68 12.18 7.13 6.46
C VAL A 68 13.30 6.09 6.45
N HIS A 69 13.29 5.22 5.44
CA HIS A 69 14.23 4.10 5.32
C HIS A 69 14.01 2.97 6.34
N GLN A 70 12.75 2.74 6.73
CA GLN A 70 12.32 1.56 7.48
C GLN A 70 11.20 0.82 6.76
N ILE A 71 10.97 -0.42 7.16
CA ILE A 71 9.78 -1.21 6.79
C ILE A 71 8.74 -1.08 7.91
N ALA A 72 7.50 -0.80 7.53
CA ALA A 72 6.36 -0.76 8.45
C ALA A 72 5.12 -1.41 7.83
N TYR A 73 4.19 -1.84 8.67
CA TYR A 73 2.96 -2.52 8.22
C TYR A 73 1.83 -1.51 8.04
N PHE A 74 1.22 -1.50 6.86
CA PHE A 74 0.11 -0.61 6.52
C PHE A 74 -1.07 -1.40 5.95
N ASN A 75 -2.30 -0.92 6.17
CA ASN A 75 -3.45 -1.40 5.42
C ASN A 75 -3.59 -0.60 4.11
N LEU A 76 -3.36 -1.27 2.99
CA LEU A 76 -3.46 -0.72 1.64
C LEU A 76 -4.89 -0.72 1.09
N THR A 77 -5.83 -1.32 1.82
CA THR A 77 -7.23 -1.59 1.41
C THR A 77 -7.30 -2.36 0.10
N ARG A 78 -8.50 -2.77 -0.30
CA ARG A 78 -8.69 -3.45 -1.59
C ARG A 78 -8.62 -2.45 -2.74
N GLY A 79 -7.84 -2.79 -3.77
CA GLY A 79 -7.63 -2.00 -4.98
C GLY A 79 -8.05 -2.77 -6.23
N PHE A 80 -7.52 -2.38 -7.38
CA PHE A 80 -7.69 -3.15 -8.62
C PHE A 80 -6.91 -4.47 -8.59
N PRO A 81 -7.28 -5.49 -9.39
CA PRO A 81 -6.73 -6.85 -9.27
C PRO A 81 -5.21 -7.00 -9.43
N LYS A 82 -4.52 -5.99 -9.98
CA LYS A 82 -3.06 -6.00 -10.19
C LYS A 82 -2.31 -5.13 -9.18
N GLU A 83 -3.02 -4.49 -8.25
CA GLU A 83 -2.43 -3.72 -7.16
C GLU A 83 -2.27 -4.61 -5.94
N LEU A 84 -1.23 -4.36 -5.16
CA LEU A 84 -1.13 -4.94 -3.82
C LEU A 84 -2.21 -4.36 -2.90
N TYR A 85 -2.85 -5.22 -2.10
CA TYR A 85 -3.96 -4.85 -1.25
C TYR A 85 -3.86 -5.43 0.17
N GLY A 86 -4.75 -4.96 1.04
CA GLY A 86 -4.87 -5.42 2.42
C GLY A 86 -3.68 -5.02 3.29
N GLY A 87 -3.45 -5.77 4.38
CA GLY A 87 -2.35 -5.54 5.28
C GLY A 87 -1.00 -5.96 4.67
N HIS A 88 -0.08 -5.00 4.52
CA HIS A 88 1.17 -5.23 3.81
C HIS A 88 2.38 -4.55 4.46
N TRP A 89 3.54 -5.19 4.39
CA TRP A 89 4.82 -4.58 4.74
C TRP A 89 5.23 -3.62 3.63
N CYS A 90 5.58 -2.40 3.99
CA CYS A 90 5.94 -1.37 3.02
C CYS A 90 7.19 -0.62 3.47
N TYR A 91 8.04 -0.29 2.51
CA TYR A 91 9.17 0.60 2.69
C TYR A 91 8.70 2.05 2.79
N VAL A 92 9.14 2.74 3.85
CA VAL A 92 8.84 4.15 4.08
C VAL A 92 9.82 5.00 3.29
N PHE A 93 9.37 5.42 2.10
CA PHE A 93 10.16 6.23 1.19
C PHE A 93 10.22 7.70 1.62
N LYS A 94 9.09 8.25 2.08
CA LYS A 94 8.99 9.65 2.54
C LYS A 94 7.87 9.83 3.56
N TYR A 95 7.98 10.87 4.38
CA TYR A 95 6.95 11.28 5.33
C TYR A 95 6.67 12.79 5.20
N PHE A 96 5.39 13.15 5.03
CA PHE A 96 4.88 14.51 4.86
C PHE A 96 4.01 14.95 6.06
N LYS A 97 4.42 14.65 7.30
CA LYS A 97 3.70 14.93 8.57
C LYS A 97 2.42 14.13 8.81
N SER A 98 1.50 14.01 7.85
CA SER A 98 0.28 13.20 8.01
C SER A 98 0.16 12.08 6.99
N LYS A 99 1.06 12.05 6.00
CA LYS A 99 1.06 11.06 4.93
C LYS A 99 2.45 10.47 4.74
N PHE A 100 2.48 9.22 4.31
CA PHE A 100 3.70 8.55 3.88
C PHE A 100 3.67 8.34 2.37
N VAL A 101 4.82 8.46 1.71
CA VAL A 101 5.06 7.76 0.44
C VAL A 101 5.64 6.42 0.81
N ILE A 102 5.00 5.36 0.35
CA ILE A 102 5.39 3.99 0.63
C ILE A 102 5.61 3.21 -0.65
N ILE A 103 6.45 2.18 -0.56
CA ILE A 103 6.62 1.17 -1.61
C ILE A 103 6.28 -0.18 -0.98
N PRO A 104 5.17 -0.83 -1.36
CA PRO A 104 4.81 -2.16 -0.88
C PRO A 104 5.92 -3.20 -1.19
N THR A 105 6.05 -4.21 -0.33
CA THR A 105 7.12 -5.21 -0.45
C THR A 105 6.62 -6.64 -0.41
N THR A 106 7.02 -7.46 -1.38
CA THR A 106 6.72 -8.90 -1.38
C THR A 106 7.88 -9.73 -0.81
N SER A 107 7.57 -10.92 -0.29
CA SER A 107 8.60 -11.85 0.16
C SER A 107 9.39 -12.39 -1.03
N VAL A 108 10.71 -12.50 -0.86
CA VAL A 108 11.58 -13.21 -1.80
C VAL A 108 11.82 -14.61 -1.24
N LYS A 109 11.39 -15.63 -1.99
CA LYS A 109 11.56 -17.05 -1.66
C LYS A 109 12.72 -17.64 -2.46
N ALA A 110 13.16 -18.84 -2.09
CA ALA A 110 14.26 -19.54 -2.76
C ALA A 110 14.00 -19.77 -4.27
N ASP A 111 12.74 -19.91 -4.66
CA ASP A 111 12.26 -20.14 -6.02
C ASP A 111 11.79 -18.85 -6.73
N SER A 112 11.98 -17.68 -6.11
CA SER A 112 11.59 -16.41 -6.72
C SER A 112 12.47 -16.08 -7.91
N LEU A 113 11.82 -15.67 -9.01
CA LEU A 113 12.51 -15.10 -10.16
C LEU A 113 13.29 -13.83 -9.75
N PRO A 114 14.33 -13.43 -10.50
CA PRO A 114 14.99 -12.14 -10.32
C PRO A 114 13.99 -10.97 -10.34
N PRO A 115 14.28 -9.84 -9.68
CA PRO A 115 13.42 -8.67 -9.73
C PRO A 115 13.34 -8.15 -11.16
N ASP A 116 12.12 -7.83 -11.61
CA ASP A 116 11.92 -7.13 -12.88
C ASP A 116 12.65 -5.78 -12.84
N PRO A 117 13.63 -5.53 -13.74
CA PRO A 117 14.47 -4.35 -13.68
C PRO A 117 13.72 -3.04 -13.97
N GLU A 118 12.49 -3.10 -14.49
CA GLU A 118 11.69 -1.90 -14.76
C GLU A 118 10.98 -1.36 -13.52
N PHE A 119 10.53 -2.24 -12.61
CA PHE A 119 9.67 -1.81 -11.49
C PHE A 119 9.87 -2.58 -10.18
N GLN A 120 10.87 -3.45 -10.07
CA GLN A 120 11.14 -4.20 -8.84
C GLN A 120 12.58 -4.04 -8.36
N LEU A 121 12.75 -4.02 -7.04
CA LEU A 121 14.07 -3.93 -6.41
C LEU A 121 14.13 -4.77 -5.14
N ASP A 122 15.08 -5.71 -5.08
CA ASP A 122 15.33 -6.49 -3.86
C ASP A 122 16.16 -5.68 -2.87
N ILE A 123 15.73 -5.67 -1.60
CA ILE A 123 16.40 -4.99 -0.49
C ILE A 123 16.53 -5.90 0.73
N ALA A 124 17.60 -5.70 1.48
CA ALA A 124 17.90 -6.38 2.73
C ALA A 124 17.35 -5.61 3.94
N VAL A 125 16.82 -6.34 4.93
CA VAL A 125 16.13 -5.82 6.11
C VAL A 125 16.56 -6.62 7.34
N SER A 126 16.97 -5.92 8.41
CA SER A 126 17.41 -6.55 9.66
C SER A 126 16.26 -7.22 10.39
N ASP A 127 16.51 -8.42 10.89
CA ASP A 127 15.59 -9.20 11.74
C ASP A 127 14.20 -9.40 11.13
N PHE A 128 14.12 -9.32 9.80
CA PHE A 128 12.86 -9.45 9.11
C PHE A 128 12.44 -10.92 9.09
N LYS A 129 11.24 -11.18 9.61
CA LYS A 129 10.71 -12.55 9.81
C LYS A 129 10.69 -13.40 8.53
N ASN A 130 10.75 -12.77 7.35
CA ASN A 130 10.67 -13.44 6.05
C ASN A 130 12.04 -13.73 5.41
N GLY A 131 13.13 -13.80 6.19
CA GLY A 131 14.45 -14.20 5.68
C GLY A 131 15.33 -13.03 5.23
N MET A 132 15.18 -11.87 5.87
CA MET A 132 16.01 -10.67 5.67
C MET A 132 16.02 -10.04 4.26
N LEU A 133 15.38 -10.64 3.25
CA LEU A 133 15.27 -10.09 1.90
C LEU A 133 13.81 -9.87 1.52
N THR A 134 13.51 -8.73 0.90
CA THR A 134 12.18 -8.40 0.40
C THR A 134 12.24 -7.59 -0.88
N ARG A 135 11.23 -7.70 -1.72
CA ARG A 135 11.16 -7.07 -3.04
C ARG A 135 10.24 -5.87 -3.01
N LEU A 136 10.79 -4.68 -3.23
CA LEU A 136 10.02 -3.47 -3.48
C LEU A 136 9.25 -3.60 -4.79
N GLN A 137 7.96 -3.27 -4.78
CA GLN A 137 7.09 -3.19 -5.95
C GLN A 137 6.85 -1.72 -6.28
N LEU A 138 7.71 -1.11 -7.12
CA LEU A 138 7.67 0.34 -7.39
C LEU A 138 6.42 0.74 -8.20
N SER A 139 5.91 -0.15 -9.04
CA SER A 139 4.63 0.04 -9.75
C SER A 139 3.44 0.25 -8.80
N ASP A 140 3.57 -0.20 -7.54
CA ASP A 140 2.58 -0.09 -6.47
C ASP A 140 2.89 1.05 -5.47
N MET A 141 3.88 1.90 -5.76
CA MET A 141 4.23 3.06 -4.94
C MET A 141 3.02 3.99 -4.80
N ARG A 142 2.73 4.41 -3.58
CA ARG A 142 1.58 5.28 -3.32
C ARG A 142 1.75 6.18 -2.09
N THR A 143 1.01 7.30 -2.11
CA THR A 143 0.91 8.19 -0.95
C THR A 143 -0.30 7.78 -0.12
N ILE A 144 -0.10 7.54 1.18
CA ILE A 144 -1.15 7.05 2.09
C ILE A 144 -1.23 7.89 3.37
N ASP A 145 -2.44 7.96 3.95
CA ASP A 145 -2.64 8.60 5.25
C ASP A 145 -2.03 7.77 6.39
N VAL A 146 -1.49 8.45 7.40
CA VAL A 146 -0.91 7.84 8.61
C VAL A 146 -1.88 6.92 9.35
N GLN A 147 -3.20 7.12 9.23
CA GLN A 147 -4.20 6.22 9.82
C GLN A 147 -4.12 4.78 9.30
N ARG A 148 -3.52 4.55 8.13
CA ARG A 148 -3.30 3.19 7.59
C ARG A 148 -2.18 2.44 8.30
N LEU A 149 -1.36 3.10 9.11
CA LEU A 149 -0.26 2.48 9.85
C LEU A 149 -0.78 1.57 10.95
N TYR A 150 -0.34 0.31 10.95
CA TYR A 150 -0.59 -0.62 12.06
C TYR A 150 0.65 -0.74 12.95
N CYS A 151 0.72 0.13 13.96
CA CYS A 151 1.90 0.24 14.83
C CYS A 151 2.18 -1.01 15.69
N GLY A 152 1.20 -1.91 15.85
CA GLY A 152 1.33 -3.13 16.66
C GLY A 152 2.34 -4.15 16.12
N LYS A 153 2.66 -4.10 14.82
CA LYS A 153 3.64 -5.01 14.19
C LYS A 153 5.09 -4.56 14.34
N GLY A 154 5.34 -3.35 14.85
CA GLY A 154 6.69 -2.78 14.93
C GLY A 154 7.22 -2.33 13.58
N PHE A 155 8.49 -1.92 13.57
CA PHE A 155 9.21 -1.41 12.40
C PHE A 155 10.54 -2.12 12.26
N TYR A 156 11.00 -2.33 11.03
CA TYR A 156 12.29 -2.96 10.75
C TYR A 156 13.24 -1.99 10.04
N ASN A 157 14.54 -2.12 10.34
CA ASN A 157 15.57 -1.33 9.71
C ASN A 157 15.96 -1.95 8.36
N VAL A 158 16.04 -1.13 7.33
CA VAL A 158 16.61 -1.54 6.04
C VAL A 158 18.14 -1.51 6.15
N ILE A 159 18.78 -2.55 5.63
CA ILE A 159 20.24 -2.71 5.60
C ILE A 159 20.79 -2.23 4.26
N THR A 160 20.05 -2.45 3.15
CA THR A 160 20.45 -1.96 1.83
C THR A 160 20.61 -0.45 1.86
N ASP A 161 21.72 0.04 1.31
CA ASP A 161 22.05 1.46 1.33
C ASP A 161 20.93 2.33 0.71
N ARG A 162 20.62 3.45 1.37
CA ARG A 162 19.54 4.33 0.97
C ARG A 162 19.82 5.01 -0.37
N GLU A 163 21.06 5.41 -0.65
CA GLU A 163 21.42 6.06 -1.91
C GLU A 163 21.34 5.06 -3.08
N TYR A 164 21.68 3.80 -2.84
CA TYR A 164 21.42 2.73 -3.82
C TYR A 164 19.93 2.59 -4.15
N ILE A 165 19.06 2.59 -3.13
CA ILE A 165 17.60 2.54 -3.36
C ILE A 165 17.13 3.78 -4.13
N LEU A 166 17.58 4.97 -3.73
CA LEU A 166 17.19 6.22 -4.39
C LEU A 166 17.62 6.26 -5.85
N HIS A 167 18.85 5.82 -6.16
CA HIS A 167 19.35 5.75 -7.52
C HIS A 167 18.48 4.86 -8.40
N ASN A 168 18.16 3.66 -7.92
CA ASN A 168 17.33 2.71 -8.68
C ASN A 168 15.88 3.19 -8.82
N VAL A 169 15.29 3.75 -7.76
CA VAL A 169 13.94 4.33 -7.83
C VAL A 169 13.90 5.50 -8.82
N ASN A 170 14.91 6.38 -8.82
CA ASN A 170 14.98 7.48 -9.78
C ASN A 170 15.05 6.95 -11.22
N LYS A 171 15.92 5.96 -11.45
CA LYS A 171 16.03 5.30 -12.76
C LYS A 171 14.70 4.70 -13.20
N MET A 172 14.06 3.88 -12.37
CA MET A 172 12.81 3.18 -12.70
C MET A 172 11.63 4.15 -12.91
N LEU A 173 11.59 5.28 -12.20
CA LEU A 173 10.46 6.22 -12.29
C LEU A 173 10.63 7.32 -13.34
N LEU A 174 11.87 7.76 -13.61
CA LEU A 174 12.14 8.99 -14.36
C LEU A 174 13.05 8.80 -15.57
N ASP A 175 13.79 7.68 -15.67
CA ASP A 175 14.70 7.48 -16.79
C ASP A 175 13.96 6.93 -18.01
N GLU A 176 13.59 7.84 -18.91
CA GLU A 176 12.92 7.51 -20.17
C GLU A 176 13.83 6.84 -21.21
N SER A 177 15.15 6.70 -20.94
CA SER A 177 16.08 6.09 -21.89
C SER A 177 15.74 4.63 -22.21
N ALA A 178 15.03 3.93 -21.31
CA ALA A 178 14.52 2.58 -21.51
C ALA A 178 13.44 2.50 -22.62
N TYR A 179 12.60 3.53 -22.77
CA TYR A 179 11.49 3.54 -23.73
C TYR A 179 11.89 3.97 -25.16
N LYS A 180 13.09 4.54 -25.34
CA LYS A 180 13.55 5.01 -26.66
C LYS A 180 13.99 3.89 -27.60
N THR A 181 14.37 2.73 -27.07
CA THR A 181 14.85 1.59 -27.87
C THR A 181 13.74 0.78 -28.54
N ASP A 182 12.51 0.78 -28.02
CA ASP A 182 11.41 -0.04 -28.55
C ASP A 182 10.60 0.66 -29.66
N ASN A 183 10.55 1.99 -29.67
CA ASN A 183 9.84 2.75 -30.70
C ASN A 183 10.58 2.82 -32.05
N ILE A 184 11.88 2.51 -32.07
CA ILE A 184 12.67 2.45 -33.32
C ILE A 184 12.45 1.10 -34.03
N LYS A 185 12.07 0.03 -33.31
CA LYS A 185 11.82 -1.29 -33.92
C LYS A 185 10.40 -1.47 -34.46
N LYS A 186 9.43 -0.69 -33.99
CA LYS A 186 8.03 -0.75 -34.47
C LYS A 186 7.72 0.18 -35.66
N SER A 187 8.66 1.03 -36.08
CA SER A 187 8.51 1.91 -37.25
C SER A 187 9.21 1.39 -38.51
N GLN A 188 9.70 0.15 -38.49
CA GLN A 188 10.37 -0.52 -39.62
C GLN A 188 9.72 -1.85 -40.02
N ALA A 189 8.44 -2.08 -39.70
CA ALA A 189 7.66 -3.24 -40.13
C ALA A 189 6.35 -2.81 -40.79
#